data_AF-A0AAU4HNW7-F1
#
_entry.id   AF-A0AAU4HNW7-F1
#
_cell.length_a   1.000
_cell.length_b   1.000
_cell.length_c   1.000
_cell.angle_alpha   90.00
_cell.angle_beta   90.00
_cell.angle_gamma   90.00
#
_symmetry.space_group_name_H-M   'P 1'
#
loop_
_entity.id
_entity.type
_entity.pdbx_description
1 polymer ?
#
loop_
_entity_poly.entity_id
_entity_poly.type
_entity_poly.pdbx_seq_one_letter_code
_entity_poly.pdbx_strand_id
1 'polypeptide(L)'
;MSSKRSKTPALPVLDDAFRLASVKDAEESTRDLAARLATTELRRASHPGRVTWEPTDQAEPVPVPPTVVDGDGDLWLRDRDTGTWTMPEFDPKDFPARCGEVLTWNQLACEFGPLTGLADDRRIGGGRR
;
A
#
# COMPACT_ATOMS: atom_id res chain seq x y z
N MET A 1 7.76 -24.52 24.04
CA MET A 1 8.20 -24.28 22.66
C MET A 1 7.55 -23.00 22.17
N SER A 2 8.27 -21.87 22.16
CA SER A 2 7.71 -20.59 21.71
C SER A 2 7.55 -20.59 20.20
N SER A 3 6.31 -20.58 19.74
CA SER A 3 5.97 -20.29 18.35
C SER A 3 6.51 -18.90 18.00
N LYS A 4 7.67 -18.87 17.35
CA LYS A 4 8.13 -17.67 16.63
C LYS A 4 7.09 -17.41 15.54
N ARG A 5 6.07 -16.58 15.84
CA ARG A 5 5.30 -15.89 14.80
C ARG A 5 6.35 -15.22 13.94
N SER A 6 6.57 -15.77 12.75
CA SER A 6 7.36 -15.16 11.70
C SER A 6 6.78 -13.78 11.47
N LYS A 7 7.40 -12.78 12.10
CA LYS A 7 7.05 -11.38 11.97
C LYS A 7 7.33 -11.08 10.51
N THR A 8 6.30 -11.02 9.71
CA THR A 8 6.37 -10.56 8.34
C THR A 8 7.20 -9.28 8.34
N PRO A 9 8.34 -9.21 7.62
CA PRO A 9 9.19 -8.03 7.67
C PRO A 9 8.37 -6.82 7.29
N ALA A 10 8.42 -5.77 8.12
CA ALA A 10 7.69 -4.53 7.88
C ALA A 10 8.05 -3.99 6.49
N LEU A 11 7.05 -3.49 5.76
CA LEU A 11 7.28 -2.83 4.48
C LEU A 11 7.97 -1.48 4.75
N PRO A 12 8.97 -1.08 3.94
CA PRO A 12 9.47 0.30 3.94
C PRO A 12 8.32 1.31 3.83
N VAL A 13 8.38 2.40 4.60
CA VAL A 13 7.35 3.45 4.65
C VAL A 13 7.86 4.78 4.07
N LEU A 14 6.95 5.65 3.66
CA LEU A 14 7.26 6.96 3.06
C LEU A 14 8.13 7.83 3.96
N ASP A 15 7.85 7.86 5.27
CA ASP A 15 8.63 8.65 6.25
C ASP A 15 10.12 8.29 6.24
N ASP A 16 10.47 7.01 6.02
CA ASP A 16 11.85 6.58 5.87
C ASP A 16 12.45 7.01 4.53
N ALA A 17 11.67 6.96 3.45
CA ALA A 17 12.12 7.39 2.13
C ALA A 17 12.43 8.90 2.08
N PHE A 18 11.66 9.74 2.79
CA PHE A 18 11.96 11.17 2.95
C PHE A 18 13.31 11.45 3.63
N ARG A 19 13.89 10.46 4.32
CA ARG A 19 15.21 10.60 4.97
C ARG A 19 16.36 10.33 4.01
N LEU A 20 16.12 9.73 2.84
CA LEU A 20 17.14 9.40 1.85
C LEU A 20 17.77 10.67 1.26
N ALA A 21 19.08 10.62 1.00
CA ALA A 21 19.81 11.73 0.38
C ALA A 21 19.23 12.10 -0.98
N SER A 22 18.96 11.10 -1.83
CA SER A 22 18.37 11.29 -3.16
C SER A 22 17.01 12.01 -3.12
N VAL A 23 16.20 11.78 -2.10
CA VAL A 23 14.89 12.43 -1.94
C VAL A 23 15.05 13.84 -1.35
N LYS A 24 15.99 14.04 -0.42
CA LYS A 24 16.30 15.37 0.12
C LYS A 24 16.84 16.33 -0.94
N ASP A 25 17.65 15.80 -1.86
CA ASP A 25 18.26 16.57 -2.95
C ASP A 25 17.28 16.88 -4.09
N ALA A 26 16.09 16.24 -4.11
CA ALA A 26 15.05 16.53 -5.08
C ALA A 26 14.41 17.92 -4.85
N GLU A 27 13.92 18.53 -5.94
CA GLU A 27 13.16 19.78 -5.88
C GLU A 27 11.94 19.63 -4.98
N GLU A 28 11.59 20.68 -4.22
CA GLU A 28 10.47 20.64 -3.29
C GLU A 28 9.14 20.24 -3.96
N SER A 29 8.93 20.69 -5.20
CA SER A 29 7.76 20.37 -6.03
C SER A 29 7.66 18.89 -6.43
N THR A 30 8.77 18.14 -6.43
CA THR A 30 8.83 16.74 -6.87
C THR A 30 9.23 15.77 -5.76
N ARG A 31 9.53 16.29 -4.56
CA ARG A 31 10.04 15.50 -3.43
C ARG A 31 9.08 14.41 -2.97
N ASP A 32 7.78 14.70 -2.95
CA ASP A 32 6.77 13.71 -2.59
C ASP A 32 6.75 12.55 -3.59
N LEU A 33 6.71 12.85 -4.89
CA LEU A 33 6.80 11.84 -5.94
C LEU A 33 8.11 11.04 -5.84
N ALA A 34 9.24 11.70 -5.58
CA ALA A 34 10.52 11.03 -5.38
C ALA A 34 10.51 10.06 -4.18
N ALA A 35 9.90 10.46 -3.05
CA ALA A 35 9.75 9.60 -1.88
C ALA A 35 8.87 8.37 -2.18
N ARG A 36 7.77 8.55 -2.91
CA ARG A 36 6.87 7.46 -3.32
C ARG A 36 7.54 6.47 -4.28
N LEU A 37 8.31 6.97 -5.25
CA LEU A 37 9.10 6.13 -6.16
C LEU A 37 10.19 5.36 -5.42
N ALA A 38 10.95 6.03 -4.54
CA ALA A 38 11.97 5.38 -3.72
C ALA A 38 11.35 4.30 -2.80
N THR A 39 10.19 4.55 -2.20
CA THR A 39 9.47 3.57 -1.39
C THR A 39 9.04 2.36 -2.22
N THR A 40 8.58 2.59 -3.46
CA THR A 40 8.23 1.52 -4.42
C THR A 40 9.43 0.60 -4.68
N GLU A 41 10.58 1.19 -5.02
CA GLU A 41 11.80 0.46 -5.31
C GLU A 41 12.28 -0.33 -4.10
N LEU A 42 12.28 0.28 -2.91
CA LEU A 42 12.66 -0.36 -1.66
C LEU A 42 11.76 -1.57 -1.35
N ARG A 43 10.43 -1.44 -1.53
CA ARG A 43 9.48 -2.54 -1.32
C ARG A 43 9.69 -3.67 -2.32
N ARG A 44 9.92 -3.36 -3.60
CA ARG A 44 10.22 -4.38 -4.62
C ARG A 44 11.52 -5.12 -4.33
N ALA A 45 12.56 -4.42 -3.85
CA ALA A 45 13.86 -5.00 -3.52
C ALA A 45 13.82 -5.86 -2.24
N SER A 46 13.12 -5.39 -1.19
CA SER A 46 13.07 -6.08 0.10
C SER A 46 11.99 -7.15 0.19
N HIS A 47 10.94 -7.08 -0.65
CA HIS A 47 9.84 -8.03 -0.69
C HIS A 47 9.53 -8.49 -2.13
N PRO A 48 10.48 -9.13 -2.84
CA PRO A 48 10.28 -9.54 -4.24
C PRO A 48 9.16 -10.57 -4.43
N GLY A 49 8.73 -11.22 -3.34
CA GLY A 49 7.55 -12.09 -3.32
C GLY A 49 6.22 -11.33 -3.30
N ARG A 50 6.19 -10.00 -3.31
CA ARG A 50 4.97 -9.17 -3.31
C ARG A 50 4.91 -8.32 -4.56
N VAL A 51 3.69 -7.98 -4.96
CA VAL A 51 3.48 -7.00 -6.03
C VAL A 51 3.36 -5.63 -5.38
N THR A 52 4.12 -4.68 -5.91
CA THR A 52 4.07 -3.27 -5.49
C THR A 52 3.77 -2.40 -6.71
N TRP A 53 2.71 -1.62 -6.60
CA TRP A 53 2.20 -0.68 -7.59
C TRP A 53 2.66 0.73 -7.25
N GLU A 54 3.15 1.43 -8.26
CA GLU A 54 3.55 2.83 -8.20
C GLU A 54 2.32 3.74 -8.08
N PRO A 55 2.49 5.01 -7.63
CA PRO A 55 1.40 5.99 -7.63
C PRO A 55 0.80 6.25 -9.01
N THR A 56 1.56 5.98 -10.06
CA THR A 56 1.17 6.12 -11.47
C THR A 56 0.49 4.87 -12.04
N ASP A 57 0.48 3.73 -11.33
CA ASP A 57 -0.18 2.48 -11.71
C ASP A 57 -1.70 2.57 -11.46
N GLN A 58 -2.32 3.50 -12.17
CA GLN A 58 -3.70 3.93 -11.97
C GLN A 58 -4.76 2.99 -12.55
N ALA A 59 -4.34 2.00 -13.36
CA ALA A 59 -5.22 0.96 -13.87
C ALA A 59 -5.46 -0.10 -12.79
N GLU A 60 -6.73 -0.52 -12.62
CA GLU A 60 -7.06 -1.58 -11.65
C GLU A 60 -6.32 -2.88 -12.03
N PRO A 61 -5.58 -3.51 -11.10
CA PRO A 61 -4.78 -4.68 -11.40
C PRO A 61 -5.65 -5.91 -11.67
N VAL A 62 -5.15 -6.85 -12.49
CA VAL A 62 -5.85 -8.10 -12.81
C VAL A 62 -4.96 -9.30 -12.46
N PRO A 63 -5.35 -10.18 -11.51
CA PRO A 63 -6.52 -10.05 -10.64
C PRO A 63 -6.35 -8.91 -9.63
N VAL A 64 -7.47 -8.31 -9.19
CA VAL A 64 -7.45 -7.27 -8.16
C VAL A 64 -7.13 -7.90 -6.81
N PRO A 65 -6.15 -7.40 -6.04
CA PRO A 65 -5.88 -7.92 -4.71
C PRO A 65 -7.06 -7.62 -3.78
N PRO A 66 -7.36 -8.50 -2.81
CA PRO A 66 -8.35 -8.22 -1.78
C PRO A 66 -7.83 -7.26 -0.70
N THR A 67 -6.50 -7.16 -0.52
CA THR A 67 -5.87 -6.26 0.45
C THR A 67 -4.62 -5.61 -0.12
N VAL A 68 -4.35 -4.37 0.30
CA VAL A 68 -3.07 -3.70 0.04
C VAL A 68 -2.62 -2.92 1.26
N VAL A 69 -1.32 -2.68 1.34
CA VAL A 69 -0.72 -1.75 2.30
C VAL A 69 -0.18 -0.54 1.54
N ASP A 70 -0.52 0.66 2.00
CA ASP A 70 -0.15 1.91 1.35
C ASP A 70 1.26 2.40 1.74
N GLY A 71 1.66 3.58 1.27
CA GLY A 71 2.99 4.14 1.52
C GLY A 71 3.31 4.41 2.99
N ASP A 72 2.30 4.73 3.80
CA ASP A 72 2.45 5.02 5.24
C ASP A 72 2.43 3.75 6.09
N GLY A 73 1.98 2.64 5.50
CA GLY A 73 1.95 1.34 6.15
C GLY A 73 0.54 0.93 6.59
N ASP A 74 -0.48 1.69 6.19
CA ASP A 74 -1.86 1.44 6.56
C ASP A 74 -2.48 0.36 5.67
N LEU A 75 -3.34 -0.46 6.29
CA LEU A 75 -4.03 -1.56 5.63
C LEU A 75 -5.32 -1.07 4.96
N TRP A 76 -5.47 -1.42 3.69
CA TRP A 76 -6.69 -1.18 2.91
C TRP A 76 -7.33 -2.50 2.49
N LEU A 77 -8.66 -2.57 2.63
CA LEU A 77 -9.47 -3.71 2.26
C LEU A 77 -10.36 -3.37 1.06
N ARG A 78 -10.46 -4.30 0.11
CA ARG A 78 -11.36 -4.19 -1.03
C ARG A 78 -12.72 -4.80 -0.71
N ASP A 79 -13.77 -4.02 -0.91
CA ASP A 79 -15.14 -4.54 -1.04
C ASP A 79 -15.29 -5.21 -2.42
N ARG A 80 -15.72 -6.49 -2.42
CA ARG A 80 -15.81 -7.28 -3.65
C ARG A 80 -17.02 -6.93 -4.51
N ASP A 81 -18.08 -6.45 -3.88
CA ASP A 81 -19.36 -6.17 -4.55
C ASP A 81 -19.32 -4.78 -5.20
N THR A 82 -18.67 -3.81 -4.55
CA THR A 82 -18.56 -2.43 -5.06
C THR A 82 -17.23 -2.13 -5.75
N GLY A 83 -16.18 -2.92 -5.46
CA GLY A 83 -14.82 -2.68 -5.98
C GLY A 83 -14.06 -1.56 -5.27
N THR A 84 -14.58 -1.09 -4.13
CA THR A 84 -14.07 0.09 -3.43
C THR A 84 -13.14 -0.29 -2.28
N TRP A 85 -12.31 0.65 -1.83
CA TRP A 85 -11.30 0.44 -0.80
C TRP A 85 -11.60 1.21 0.46
N THR A 86 -11.37 0.59 1.63
CA THR A 86 -11.57 1.19 2.95
C THR A 86 -10.43 0.82 3.91
N MET A 87 -10.14 1.70 4.86
CA MET A 87 -9.11 1.53 5.88
C MET A 87 -9.75 1.12 7.24
N PRO A 88 -9.53 -0.11 7.74
CA PRO A 88 -10.25 -0.61 8.92
C PRO A 88 -9.84 0.00 10.25
N GLU A 89 -8.58 0.43 10.40
CA GLU A 89 -8.04 0.95 11.66
C GLU A 89 -8.52 2.38 11.97
N PHE A 90 -9.31 2.97 11.07
CA PHE A 90 -9.84 4.31 11.23
C PHE A 90 -11.17 4.33 12.01
N ASP A 91 -11.20 5.01 13.16
CA ASP A 91 -12.46 5.34 13.85
C ASP A 91 -12.97 6.70 13.33
N PRO A 92 -14.10 6.74 12.60
CA PRO A 92 -14.67 7.97 12.07
C PRO A 92 -15.16 8.95 13.16
N LYS A 93 -15.17 8.57 14.44
CA LYS A 93 -15.50 9.47 15.54
C LYS A 93 -14.38 10.44 15.90
N ASP A 94 -13.13 10.08 15.63
CA ASP A 94 -11.96 10.81 16.11
C ASP A 94 -11.33 11.73 15.06
N PHE A 95 -11.81 11.67 13.81
CA PHE A 95 -11.22 12.40 12.69
C PHE A 95 -12.29 12.96 11.73
N PRO A 96 -12.18 14.23 11.28
CA PRO A 96 -13.09 14.81 10.29
C PRO A 96 -13.07 13.99 8.99
N ALA A 97 -14.23 13.92 8.31
CA ALA A 97 -14.54 13.07 7.16
C ALA A 97 -13.64 13.26 5.92
N ARG A 98 -12.38 12.89 6.02
CA ARG A 98 -11.40 12.84 4.92
C ARG A 98 -10.60 11.55 4.84
N CYS A 99 -10.72 10.64 5.82
CA CYS A 99 -9.96 9.38 5.83
C CYS A 99 -10.82 8.17 6.24
N GLY A 100 -11.97 8.00 5.60
CA GLY A 100 -12.78 6.78 5.63
C GLY A 100 -13.53 6.61 4.31
N GLU A 101 -12.99 7.25 3.28
CA GLU A 101 -13.62 7.36 1.99
C GLU A 101 -13.56 6.03 1.27
N VAL A 102 -14.68 5.71 0.65
CA VAL A 102 -14.84 4.59 -0.25
C VAL A 102 -14.11 4.97 -1.54
N LEU A 103 -12.85 4.54 -1.68
CA LEU A 103 -12.00 4.94 -2.81
C LEU A 103 -12.07 3.92 -3.95
N THR A 104 -12.00 4.41 -5.18
CA THR A 104 -11.63 3.58 -6.33
C THR A 104 -10.13 3.25 -6.30
N TRP A 105 -9.69 2.22 -7.05
CA TRP A 105 -8.26 1.91 -7.17
C TRP A 105 -7.43 3.13 -7.61
N ASN A 106 -7.92 3.89 -8.59
CA ASN A 106 -7.24 5.07 -9.13
C ASN A 106 -6.97 6.11 -8.03
N GLN A 107 -8.00 6.43 -7.24
CA GLN A 107 -7.88 7.39 -6.14
C GLN A 107 -6.93 6.87 -5.06
N LEU A 108 -7.08 5.60 -4.67
CA LEU A 108 -6.20 4.97 -3.68
C LEU A 108 -4.73 5.00 -4.10
N ALA A 109 -4.42 4.61 -5.34
CA ALA A 109 -3.05 4.61 -5.86
C ALA A 109 -2.48 6.03 -5.98
N CYS A 110 -3.29 6.99 -6.43
CA CYS A 110 -2.87 8.38 -6.59
C CYS A 110 -2.59 9.05 -5.24
N GLU A 111 -3.48 8.88 -4.26
CA GLU A 111 -3.43 9.59 -2.99
C GLU A 111 -2.49 8.92 -1.99
N PHE A 112 -2.55 7.59 -1.87
CA PHE A 112 -1.87 6.81 -0.83
C PHE A 112 -0.74 5.91 -1.36
N GLY A 113 -0.55 5.86 -2.69
CA GLY A 113 0.50 5.05 -3.29
C GLY A 113 1.92 5.41 -2.79
N PRO A 114 2.84 4.43 -2.74
CA PRO A 114 2.74 3.12 -3.40
C PRO A 114 1.93 2.08 -2.64
N LEU A 115 1.24 1.22 -3.38
CA LEU A 115 0.41 0.14 -2.82
C LEU A 115 1.13 -1.19 -2.93
N THR A 116 1.04 -2.05 -1.91
CA THR A 116 1.68 -3.37 -1.93
C THR A 116 0.74 -4.46 -1.46
N GLY A 117 0.58 -5.52 -2.27
CA GLY A 117 -0.27 -6.65 -1.94
C GLY A 117 0.32 -7.50 -0.81
N LEU A 118 -0.53 -8.04 0.05
CA LEU A 118 -0.08 -8.96 1.10
C LEU A 118 0.24 -10.35 0.51
N ALA A 119 1.26 -10.99 1.04
CA ALA A 119 1.76 -12.27 0.51
C ALA A 119 0.71 -13.40 0.57
N ASP A 120 -0.22 -13.34 1.51
CA ASP A 120 -1.27 -14.35 1.70
C ASP A 120 -2.46 -14.20 0.74
N ASP A 121 -2.57 -13.08 0.01
CA ASP A 121 -3.65 -12.86 -0.96
C ASP A 121 -3.59 -13.84 -2.13
N ARG A 122 -2.39 -14.36 -2.44
CA ARG A 122 -2.20 -15.39 -3.45
C ARG A 122 -2.86 -16.73 -3.09
N ARG A 123 -3.17 -16.98 -1.81
CA ARG A 123 -3.84 -18.22 -1.36
C ARG A 123 -5.36 -18.15 -1.43
N ILE A 124 -5.95 -16.96 -1.47
CA ILE A 124 -7.41 -16.79 -1.47
C ILE A 124 -8.05 -17.14 -2.83
N GLY A 125 -7.25 -17.31 -3.89
CA GLY A 125 -7.71 -17.75 -5.22
C GLY A 125 -7.86 -19.27 -5.41
N GLY A 126 -7.52 -20.10 -4.43
CA GLY A 126 -7.47 -21.57 -4.59
C GLY A 126 -8.27 -22.30 -3.52
N GLY A 127 -9.59 -22.35 -3.64
CA GLY A 127 -10.41 -23.02 -2.64
C GLY A 127 -11.86 -23.27 -3.00
N ARG A 128 -12.15 -23.80 -4.19
CA ARG A 128 -13.37 -24.61 -4.43
C ARG A 128 -13.09 -25.69 -5.47
N ARG A 129 -12.90 -26.93 -5.00
CA ARG A 129 -13.50 -28.13 -5.57
C ARG A 129 -13.88 -29.05 -4.42
#